data_AF-A0A535BL84-F1
#
_entry.id   AF-A0A535BL84-F1
#
_cell.length_a   1.000
_cell.length_b   1.000
_cell.length_c   1.000
_cell.angle_alpha   90.00
_cell.angle_beta   90.00
_cell.angle_gamma   90.00
#
_symmetry.space_group_name_H-M   'P 1'
#
loop_
_entity.id
_entity.type
_entity.pdbx_description
1 polymer ?
#
loop_
_entity_poly.entity_id
_entity_poly.type
_entity_poly.pdbx_seq_one_letter_code
_entity_poly.pdbx_strand_id
1 'polypeptide(L)'
;MKNISLLTNLVLSSTLFWAVSTASGEEVILKVPTDTSNYCHMQFPPIREDTLSWERPVLNEAAGNSIDFYGPCDHDPVGQEEVRAQRSVILHGIFGDSD
;
A
#
# COMPACT_ATOMS: atom_id res chain seq x y z
N MET A 1 -51.05 37.45 -1.77
CA MET A 1 -49.77 37.12 -2.45
C MET A 1 -48.62 36.94 -1.45
N LYS A 2 -48.44 37.86 -0.48
CA LYS A 2 -47.38 37.80 0.54
C LYS A 2 -47.45 36.59 1.48
N ASN A 3 -48.67 36.17 1.81
CA ASN A 3 -49.01 34.98 2.58
C ASN A 3 -48.72 33.65 1.84
N ILE A 4 -48.92 33.61 0.53
CA ILE A 4 -48.58 32.43 -0.30
C ILE A 4 -47.04 32.28 -0.38
N SER A 5 -46.32 33.40 -0.54
CA SER A 5 -44.85 33.44 -0.53
C SER A 5 -44.25 32.98 0.80
N LEU A 6 -44.87 33.33 1.94
CA LEU A 6 -44.44 32.84 3.25
C LEU A 6 -44.63 31.33 3.40
N LEU A 7 -45.77 30.80 2.95
CA LEU A 7 -46.06 29.37 2.99
C LEU A 7 -45.11 28.56 2.10
N THR A 8 -44.77 29.06 0.91
CA THR A 8 -43.81 28.38 0.03
C THR A 8 -42.40 28.36 0.60
N ASN A 9 -41.94 29.44 1.23
CA ASN A 9 -40.63 29.47 1.89
C ASN A 9 -40.57 28.54 3.11
N LEU A 10 -41.66 28.45 3.87
CA LEU A 10 -41.77 27.55 5.01
C LEU A 10 -41.69 26.08 4.57
N VAL A 11 -42.42 25.71 3.51
CA VAL A 11 -42.44 24.34 2.97
C VAL A 11 -41.07 23.95 2.39
N LEU A 12 -40.39 24.84 1.66
CA LEU A 12 -39.04 24.57 1.13
C LEU A 12 -37.98 24.37 2.24
N SER A 13 -38.08 25.11 3.35
CA SER A 13 -37.14 24.95 4.47
C SER A 13 -37.34 23.63 5.24
N SER A 14 -38.56 23.09 5.25
CA SER A 14 -38.90 21.88 6.01
C SER A 14 -38.34 20.58 5.40
N THR A 15 -38.07 20.54 4.09
CA THR A 15 -37.63 19.32 3.42
C THR A 15 -36.13 19.03 3.58
N LEU A 16 -35.36 19.98 4.13
CA LEU A 16 -33.91 19.82 4.35
C LEU A 16 -33.56 18.87 5.50
N PHE A 17 -34.53 18.48 6.33
CA PHE A 17 -34.31 17.63 7.51
C PHE A 17 -34.62 16.14 7.30
N TRP A 18 -35.28 15.77 6.20
CA TRP A 18 -35.66 14.35 5.94
C TRP A 18 -34.76 13.62 4.95
N ALA A 19 -33.73 14.29 4.41
CA ALA A 19 -32.85 13.71 3.39
C ALA A 19 -31.49 13.22 3.92
N VAL A 20 -31.35 12.98 5.23
CA VAL A 20 -30.15 12.32 5.75
C VAL A 20 -30.41 10.81 5.75
N SER A 21 -30.10 10.16 4.64
CA SER A 21 -29.94 8.71 4.63
C SER A 21 -28.75 8.38 5.53
N THR A 22 -29.00 8.04 6.80
CA THR A 22 -28.00 7.35 7.60
C THR A 22 -27.85 5.96 6.98
N ALA A 23 -26.92 5.84 6.03
CA ALA A 23 -26.38 4.53 5.69
C ALA A 23 -25.63 4.05 6.93
N SER A 24 -26.36 3.43 7.84
CA SER A 24 -25.77 2.52 8.83
C SER A 24 -25.36 1.29 8.04
N GLY A 25 -24.29 1.42 7.27
CA GLY A 25 -23.47 0.28 6.94
C GLY A 25 -22.97 -0.22 8.28
N GLU A 26 -23.66 -1.21 8.83
CA GLU A 26 -23.01 -2.13 9.74
C GLU A 26 -21.95 -2.81 8.87
N GLU A 27 -20.83 -2.11 8.72
CA GLU A 27 -19.65 -2.61 8.05
C GLU A 27 -19.10 -3.64 9.03
N VAL A 28 -19.74 -4.80 9.02
CA VAL A 28 -19.20 -5.99 9.64
C VAL A 28 -17.89 -6.19 8.91
N ILE A 29 -16.79 -5.81 9.58
CA ILE A 29 -15.44 -6.20 9.20
C ILE A 29 -15.42 -7.72 9.33
N LEU A 30 -15.91 -8.37 8.29
CA LEU A 30 -15.86 -9.81 8.15
C LEU A 30 -14.40 -10.12 7.91
N LYS A 31 -13.78 -10.77 8.88
CA LYS A 31 -12.49 -11.45 8.69
C LYS A 31 -12.75 -12.59 7.71
N VAL A 32 -12.71 -12.28 6.42
CA VAL A 32 -12.67 -13.29 5.37
C VAL A 32 -11.37 -14.07 5.61
N PRO A 33 -11.43 -15.41 5.74
CA PRO A 33 -10.23 -16.22 5.72
C PRO A 33 -9.57 -16.03 4.35
N THR A 34 -8.61 -15.13 4.27
CA THR A 34 -7.65 -15.14 3.18
C THR A 34 -6.83 -16.41 3.37
N ASP A 35 -6.63 -17.17 2.29
CA ASP A 35 -5.64 -18.25 2.27
C ASP A 35 -4.24 -17.63 2.50
N THR A 36 -3.89 -17.43 3.77
CA THR A 36 -2.57 -16.96 4.19
C THR A 36 -1.51 -18.02 4.00
N SER A 37 -1.86 -19.21 3.51
CA SER A 37 -0.92 -20.29 3.18
C SER A 37 0.17 -19.84 2.22
N ASN A 38 -0.11 -18.84 1.37
CA ASN A 38 0.83 -18.32 0.39
C ASN A 38 1.43 -16.96 0.78
N TYR A 39 1.13 -16.42 1.96
CA TYR A 39 1.67 -15.15 2.42
C TYR A 39 2.70 -15.39 3.53
N CYS A 40 3.96 -15.22 3.21
CA CYS A 40 5.10 -15.44 4.09
C CYS A 40 5.81 -14.15 4.46
N HIS A 41 6.40 -14.16 5.64
CA HIS A 41 7.49 -13.26 6.01
C HIS A 41 8.80 -14.00 5.74
N MET A 42 9.65 -13.41 4.91
CA MET A 42 10.96 -13.95 4.56
C MET A 42 12.02 -12.90 4.82
N GLN A 43 13.21 -13.37 5.17
CA GLN A 43 14.35 -12.50 5.46
C GLN A 43 15.56 -13.00 4.68
N PHE A 44 16.19 -12.12 3.92
CA PHE A 44 17.36 -12.45 3.09
C PHE A 44 18.37 -11.31 3.06
N PRO A 45 19.67 -11.58 2.84
CA PRO A 45 20.68 -10.53 2.71
C PRO A 45 20.45 -9.68 1.44
N PRO A 46 20.95 -8.43 1.39
CA PRO A 46 20.90 -7.66 0.15
C PRO A 46 21.77 -8.29 -0.94
N ILE A 47 21.49 -7.95 -2.19
CA ILE A 47 22.31 -8.35 -3.33
C ILE A 47 23.63 -7.57 -3.27
N ARG A 48 24.74 -8.25 -3.57
CA ARG A 48 26.04 -7.59 -3.69
C ARG A 48 26.00 -6.55 -4.81
N GLU A 49 26.40 -5.33 -4.50
CA GLU A 49 26.30 -4.19 -5.42
C GLU A 49 27.02 -4.42 -6.75
N ASP A 50 28.18 -5.09 -6.71
CA ASP A 50 28.97 -5.42 -7.90
C ASP A 50 28.30 -6.45 -8.82
N THR A 51 27.31 -7.19 -8.31
CA THR A 51 26.56 -8.23 -9.03
C THR A 51 25.13 -7.82 -9.41
N LEU A 52 24.66 -6.63 -8.99
CA LEU A 52 23.31 -6.12 -9.30
C LEU A 52 23.01 -6.00 -10.80
N SER A 53 24.05 -5.89 -11.63
CA SER A 53 23.93 -5.80 -13.09
C SER A 53 24.03 -7.16 -13.79
N TRP A 54 24.33 -8.23 -13.05
CA TRP A 54 24.53 -9.55 -13.61
C TRP A 54 23.19 -10.23 -13.88
N GLU A 55 23.21 -11.18 -14.81
CA GLU A 55 22.05 -12.02 -15.12
C GLU A 55 21.62 -12.88 -13.91
N ARG A 56 22.59 -13.25 -13.06
CA ARG A 56 22.38 -13.94 -11.79
C ARG A 56 23.14 -13.20 -10.67
N PRO A 57 22.46 -12.28 -9.98
CA PRO A 57 23.03 -11.57 -8.83
C PRO A 57 23.31 -12.51 -7.66
N VAL A 58 24.24 -12.12 -6.79
CA VAL A 58 24.65 -12.92 -5.64
C VAL A 58 24.33 -12.16 -4.36
N LEU A 59 23.75 -12.85 -3.38
CA LEU A 59 23.46 -12.27 -2.07
C LEU A 59 24.74 -11.99 -1.28
N ASN A 60 24.73 -10.91 -0.51
CA ASN A 60 25.83 -10.50 0.33
C ASN A 60 25.61 -10.97 1.78
N GLU A 61 25.94 -12.23 2.05
CA GLU A 61 25.83 -12.82 3.40
C GLU A 61 26.65 -12.06 4.47
N ALA A 62 27.67 -11.31 4.06
CA ALA A 62 28.55 -10.57 4.96
C ALA A 62 28.08 -9.13 5.23
N ALA A 63 26.99 -8.67 4.60
CA ALA A 63 26.52 -7.29 4.72
C ALA A 63 26.04 -6.93 6.14
N GLY A 64 25.65 -7.93 6.94
CA GLY A 64 25.18 -7.76 8.32
C GLY A 64 23.79 -7.12 8.44
N ASN A 65 23.22 -6.61 7.34
CA ASN A 65 21.84 -6.21 7.20
C ASN A 65 21.05 -7.26 6.39
N SER A 66 19.73 -7.20 6.52
CA SER A 66 18.78 -8.12 5.88
C SER A 66 17.56 -7.35 5.41
N ILE A 67 16.95 -7.84 4.35
CA ILE A 67 15.69 -7.32 3.81
C ILE A 67 14.56 -8.18 4.35
N ASP A 68 13.59 -7.52 4.97
CA ASP A 68 12.34 -8.13 5.42
C ASP A 68 11.30 -8.06 4.30
N PHE A 69 10.95 -9.20 3.75
CA PHE A 69 9.96 -9.34 2.68
C PHE A 69 8.67 -9.94 3.20
N TYR A 70 7.54 -9.35 2.83
CA TYR A 70 6.21 -9.86 3.14
C TYR A 70 5.43 -10.05 1.85
N GLY A 71 5.12 -11.29 1.49
CA GLY A 71 4.50 -11.60 0.20
C GLY A 71 4.46 -13.10 -0.09
N PRO A 72 4.48 -13.50 -1.37
CA PRO A 72 4.48 -14.91 -1.75
C PRO A 72 5.62 -15.70 -1.11
N CYS A 73 5.32 -16.91 -0.63
CA CYS A 73 6.30 -17.81 -0.01
C CYS A 73 7.36 -18.36 -0.99
N ASP A 74 7.13 -18.23 -2.29
CA ASP A 74 8.02 -18.64 -3.38
C ASP A 74 8.76 -17.46 -4.02
N HIS A 75 8.74 -16.29 -3.37
CA HIS A 75 9.45 -15.12 -3.88
C HIS A 75 10.97 -15.35 -3.94
N ASP A 76 11.55 -14.94 -5.07
CA ASP A 76 12.97 -15.11 -5.38
C ASP A 76 13.78 -13.88 -4.94
N PRO A 77 14.66 -13.99 -3.92
CA PRO A 77 15.44 -12.86 -3.41
C PRO A 77 16.51 -12.35 -4.39
N VAL A 78 16.75 -13.06 -5.50
CA VAL A 78 17.60 -12.61 -6.61
C VAL A 78 16.82 -12.41 -7.90
N GLY A 79 15.49 -12.39 -7.82
CA GLY A 79 14.58 -12.17 -8.94
C GLY A 79 14.68 -10.75 -9.51
N GLN A 80 14.20 -10.57 -10.75
CA GLN A 80 14.28 -9.27 -11.43
C GLN A 80 13.54 -8.13 -10.70
N GLU A 81 12.49 -8.46 -9.96
CA GLU A 81 11.73 -7.50 -9.15
C GLU A 81 12.60 -6.96 -8.01
N GLU A 82 13.27 -7.84 -7.28
CA GLU A 82 14.12 -7.49 -6.15
C GLU A 82 15.38 -6.74 -6.60
N VAL A 83 15.99 -7.16 -7.71
CA VAL A 83 17.10 -6.43 -8.36
C VAL A 83 16.70 -5.00 -8.70
N ARG A 84 15.50 -4.80 -9.25
CA ARG A 84 15.01 -3.47 -9.61
C ARG A 84 14.72 -2.63 -8.37
N ALA A 85 14.12 -3.22 -7.34
CA ALA A 85 13.84 -2.56 -6.07
C ALA A 85 15.13 -2.08 -5.41
N GLN A 86 16.12 -2.97 -5.20
CA GLN A 86 17.39 -2.61 -4.58
C GLN A 86 18.19 -1.59 -5.41
N ARG A 87 18.20 -1.73 -6.75
CA ARG A 87 18.82 -0.71 -7.62
C ARG A 87 18.16 0.66 -7.44
N SER A 88 16.83 0.71 -7.32
CA SER A 88 16.12 1.98 -7.13
C SER A 88 16.45 2.63 -5.78
N VAL A 89 16.65 1.84 -4.74
CA VAL A 89 17.06 2.30 -3.41
C VAL A 89 18.48 2.87 -3.46
N ILE A 90 19.42 2.15 -4.08
CA ILE A 90 20.81 2.61 -4.24
C ILE A 90 20.86 3.90 -5.04
N LEU A 91 20.12 3.99 -6.16
CA LEU A 91 20.05 5.21 -6.96
C LEU A 91 19.50 6.38 -6.14
N HIS A 92 18.41 6.19 -5.40
CA HIS A 92 17.88 7.25 -4.53
C HIS A 92 18.86 7.66 -3.42
N GLY A 93 19.60 6.72 -2.83
CA GLY A 93 20.66 7.04 -1.88
C GLY A 93 21.76 7.91 -2.50
N ILE A 94 22.22 7.55 -3.71
CA ILE A 94 23.25 8.30 -4.44
C ILE A 94 22.80 9.73 -4.77
N PHE A 95 21.54 9.95 -5.15
CA PHE A 95 21.02 11.28 -5.46
C PHE A 95 20.54 12.07 -4.22
N GLY A 96 20.23 11.38 -3.12
CA GLY A 96 19.75 11.99 -1.87
C GLY A 96 20.87 12.60 -1.01
N ASP A 97 22.11 12.14 -1.15
CA ASP A 97 23.27 12.61 -0.39
C ASP A 97 23.99 13.82 -1.04
N SER A 98 23.32 14.53 -1.95
CA SER A 98 23.85 15.71 -2.65
C SER A 98 23.60 17.00 -1.85
N ASP A 99 24.18 17.13 -0.66
CA ASP A 99 24.21 18.39 0.13
C ASP A 99 25.62 18.99 0.21
#